data_AF-A0A1D8TU70-F1
#
_entry.id   AF-A0A1D8TU70-F1
#
_cell.length_a   1.000
_cell.length_b   1.000
_cell.length_c   1.000
_cell.angle_alpha   90.00
_cell.angle_beta   90.00
_cell.angle_gamma   90.00
#
_symmetry.space_group_name_H-M   'P 1'
#
loop_
_entity.id
_entity.type
_entity.pdbx_description
1 polymer ?
#
loop_
_entity_poly.entity_id
_entity_poly.type
_entity_poly.pdbx_seq_one_letter_code
_entity_poly.pdbx_strand_id
1 'polypeptide(L)'
;MTNQSTIYQVGGSLPQDATTYAKRKADDEIFQALMAGEFCYVLNSRQMGKSSLRVQTMKRLQEAGVACGCIDFTMIGKENIPLEMWY
;
A
#
# COMPACT_ATOMS: atom_id res chain seq x y z
N MET A 1 -17.20 18.17 -19.08
CA MET A 1 -16.24 18.14 -17.96
C MET A 1 -17.00 17.60 -16.75
N THR A 2 -16.83 16.33 -16.42
CA THR A 2 -17.50 15.71 -15.28
C THR A 2 -16.81 16.16 -14.00
N ASN A 3 -17.55 16.87 -13.16
CA ASN A 3 -17.09 17.34 -11.86
C ASN A 3 -16.99 16.13 -10.93
N GLN A 4 -15.85 15.45 -10.90
CA GLN A 4 -15.63 14.34 -9.96
C GLN A 4 -15.55 14.92 -8.55
N SER A 5 -16.58 14.64 -7.74
CA SER A 5 -16.59 15.00 -6.33
C SER A 5 -15.36 14.39 -5.65
N THR A 6 -14.48 15.25 -5.16
CA THR A 6 -13.29 14.83 -4.43
C THR A 6 -13.74 14.33 -3.06
N ILE A 7 -13.81 13.01 -2.89
CA ILE A 7 -14.21 12.40 -1.62
C ILE A 7 -13.01 12.41 -0.67
N TYR A 8 -13.15 13.11 0.45
CA TYR A 8 -12.18 13.06 1.53
C TYR A 8 -12.24 11.69 2.21
N GLN A 9 -11.10 10.99 2.31
CA GLN A 9 -11.02 9.67 2.92
C GLN A 9 -10.23 9.73 4.24
N VAL A 10 -10.87 9.25 5.32
CA VAL A 10 -10.24 9.12 6.64
C VAL A 10 -9.78 7.68 6.85
N GLY A 11 -8.48 7.49 7.03
CA GLY A 11 -7.90 6.17 7.28
C GLY A 11 -7.88 5.23 6.07
N GLY A 12 -7.30 4.05 6.27
CA GLY A 12 -7.11 3.06 5.20
C GLY A 12 -6.14 3.52 4.10
N SER A 13 -6.19 2.84 2.96
CA SER A 13 -5.50 3.23 1.73
C SER A 13 -6.43 3.97 0.78
N LEU A 14 -5.89 4.95 0.07
CA LEU A 14 -6.55 5.55 -1.08
C LEU A 14 -6.66 4.54 -2.23
N PRO A 15 -7.77 4.54 -2.99
CA PRO A 15 -7.90 3.69 -4.17
C PRO A 15 -6.94 4.10 -5.30
N GLN A 16 -6.80 3.22 -6.29
CA GLN A 16 -5.86 3.38 -7.41
C GLN A 16 -6.15 4.59 -8.30
N ASP A 17 -7.40 5.03 -8.35
CA ASP A 17 -7.94 6.12 -9.15
C ASP A 17 -8.20 7.40 -8.32
N ALA A 18 -7.76 7.42 -7.05
CA ALA A 18 -7.92 8.59 -6.19
C ALA A 18 -7.20 9.82 -6.76
N THR A 19 -7.97 10.83 -7.16
CA THR A 19 -7.47 12.13 -7.63
C THR A 19 -6.73 12.92 -6.54
N THR A 20 -6.91 12.53 -5.27
CA THR A 20 -6.25 13.12 -4.10
C THR A 20 -4.91 12.47 -3.75
N TYR A 21 -4.49 11.44 -4.48
CA TYR A 21 -3.20 10.80 -4.23
C TYR A 21 -2.04 11.72 -4.61
N ALA A 22 -1.21 12.08 -3.64
CA ALA A 22 0.03 12.80 -3.87
C ALA A 22 1.19 11.81 -4.08
N LYS A 23 1.76 11.82 -5.28
CA LYS A 23 2.97 11.04 -5.60
C LYS A 23 4.15 11.54 -4.76
N ARG A 24 4.94 10.61 -4.23
CA ARG A 24 6.13 10.85 -3.41
C ARG A 24 7.35 10.23 -4.07
N LYS A 25 8.55 10.58 -3.57
CA LYS A 25 9.82 9.97 -4.01
C LYS A 25 9.79 8.44 -3.93
N ALA A 26 9.22 7.92 -2.83
CA ALA A 26 9.11 6.50 -2.57
C ALA A 26 8.32 5.73 -3.64
N ASP A 27 7.38 6.37 -4.36
CA ASP A 27 6.62 5.74 -5.45
C ASP A 27 7.51 5.29 -6.59
N ASP A 28 8.54 6.07 -6.91
CA ASP A 28 9.48 5.72 -7.97
C ASP A 28 10.57 4.78 -7.45
N GLU A 29 11.09 5.01 -6.25
CA GLU A 29 12.12 4.16 -5.63
C GLU A 29 11.64 2.70 -5.52
N ILE A 30 10.44 2.48 -4.98
CA ILE A 30 9.94 1.12 -4.80
C ILE A 30 9.57 0.45 -6.12
N PHE A 31 9.02 1.20 -7.07
CA PHE A 31 8.68 0.64 -8.38
C PHE A 31 9.95 0.15 -9.09
N GLN A 32 11.01 0.97 -9.10
CA GLN A 32 12.27 0.57 -9.76
C GLN A 32 12.96 -0.60 -9.05
N ALA A 33 13.02 -0.59 -7.72
CA ALA A 33 13.59 -1.70 -6.96
C ALA A 33 12.84 -3.02 -7.21
N LEU A 34 11.50 -3.00 -7.23
CA LEU A 34 10.70 -4.18 -7.53
C LEU A 34 10.86 -4.66 -8.98
N MET A 35 10.96 -3.73 -9.95
CA MET A 35 11.26 -4.08 -11.34
C MET A 35 12.65 -4.70 -11.50
N ALA A 36 13.60 -4.36 -10.61
CA ALA A 36 14.92 -4.98 -10.53
C ALA A 36 14.92 -6.32 -9.77
N GLY A 37 13.76 -6.79 -9.28
CA GLY A 37 13.63 -8.04 -8.53
C GLY A 37 14.09 -7.95 -7.06
N GLU A 38 14.25 -6.74 -6.53
CA GLU A 38 14.68 -6.55 -5.14
C GLU A 38 13.55 -6.83 -4.15
N PHE A 39 13.93 -7.28 -2.95
CA PHE A 39 13.02 -7.43 -1.83
C PHE A 39 13.01 -6.15 -0.98
N CYS A 40 11.87 -5.45 -0.94
CA CYS A 40 11.77 -4.12 -0.35
C CYS A 40 11.01 -4.11 0.99
N TYR A 41 11.48 -3.33 1.95
CA TYR A 41 10.76 -3.01 3.18
C TYR A 41 10.25 -1.57 3.15
N VAL A 42 8.98 -1.36 3.53
CA VAL A 42 8.36 -0.03 3.67
C VAL A 42 8.01 0.21 5.13
N LEU A 43 8.90 0.89 5.85
CA LEU A 43 8.73 1.21 7.27
C LEU A 43 8.45 2.70 7.45
N ASN A 44 7.32 3.02 8.08
CA ASN A 44 6.95 4.40 8.43
C ASN A 44 5.89 4.38 9.54
N SER A 45 5.66 5.54 10.16
CA SER A 45 4.63 5.77 11.17
C SER A 45 3.22 5.40 10.67
N ARG A 46 2.29 5.25 11.62
CA ARG A 46 0.88 4.98 11.34
C ARG A 46 0.28 6.10 10.47
N GLN A 47 -0.67 5.73 9.60
CA GLN A 47 -1.42 6.64 8.73
C GLN A 47 -0.59 7.48 7.71
N MET A 48 0.69 7.16 7.49
CA MET A 48 1.54 7.85 6.48
C MET A 48 1.36 7.39 5.02
N GLY A 49 0.22 6.77 4.66
CA GLY A 49 -0.05 6.38 3.27
C GLY A 49 0.78 5.20 2.73
N LYS A 50 1.30 4.32 3.60
CA LYS A 50 2.04 3.10 3.23
C LYS A 50 1.19 2.16 2.38
N SER A 51 -0.04 1.89 2.81
CA SER A 51 -0.96 1.03 2.08
C SER A 51 -1.36 1.65 0.73
N SER A 52 -1.50 2.98 0.66
CA SER A 52 -1.73 3.68 -0.62
C SER A 52 -0.52 3.56 -1.56
N LEU A 53 0.72 3.64 -1.04
CA LEU A 53 1.94 3.41 -1.82
C LEU A 53 1.93 2.01 -2.45
N ARG A 54 1.58 0.96 -1.69
CA ARG A 54 1.42 -0.40 -2.22
C ARG A 54 0.40 -0.44 -3.36
N VAL A 55 -0.78 0.15 -3.16
CA VAL A 55 -1.87 0.16 -4.15
C VAL A 55 -1.42 0.80 -5.46
N GLN A 56 -0.74 1.94 -5.40
CA GLN A 56 -0.23 2.66 -6.57
C GLN A 56 0.94 1.92 -7.25
N THR A 57 1.82 1.31 -6.46
CA THR A 57 2.93 0.50 -6.99
C THR A 57 2.43 -0.74 -7.72
N MET A 58 1.47 -1.47 -7.13
CA MET A 58 0.87 -2.65 -7.74
C MET A 58 0.19 -2.30 -9.07
N LYS A 59 -0.50 -1.16 -9.15
CA LYS A 59 -1.09 -0.66 -10.41
C LYS A 59 -0.02 -0.49 -11.49
N ARG A 60 1.06 0.23 -11.19
CA ARG A 60 2.16 0.46 -12.14
C ARG A 60 2.85 -0.84 -12.58
N LEU A 61 3.03 -1.78 -11.66
CA LEU A 61 3.59 -3.10 -11.96
C LEU A 61 2.68 -3.90 -12.89
N GLN A 62 1.37 -3.88 -12.64
CA GLN A 62 0.38 -4.53 -13.53
C GLN A 62 0.36 -3.89 -14.91
N GLU A 63 0.43 -2.57 -15.00
CA GLU A 63 0.57 -1.83 -16.27
C GLU A 63 1.87 -2.19 -17.01
N ALA A 64 2.94 -2.54 -16.28
CA ALA A 64 4.20 -3.04 -16.83
C ALA A 64 4.19 -4.55 -17.14
N GLY A 65 3.05 -5.24 -17.00
CA GLY A 65 2.91 -6.67 -17.30
C GLY A 65 3.32 -7.61 -16.17
N VAL A 66 3.54 -7.09 -14.95
CA VAL A 66 3.89 -7.90 -13.78
C VAL A 66 2.63 -8.31 -13.02
N ALA A 67 2.46 -9.60 -12.77
CA ALA A 67 1.38 -10.11 -11.94
C ALA A 67 1.61 -9.77 -10.47
N CYS A 68 0.60 -9.20 -9.80
CA CYS A 68 0.70 -8.74 -8.41
C CYS A 68 -0.29 -9.49 -7.50
N GLY A 69 0.19 -9.95 -6.35
CA GLY A 69 -0.63 -10.48 -5.25
C GLY A 69 -0.45 -9.67 -3.97
N CYS A 70 -1.43 -9.68 -3.07
CA CYS A 70 -1.33 -9.05 -1.76
C CYS A 70 -1.83 -10.02 -0.68
N ILE A 71 -1.03 -10.17 0.37
CA ILE A 71 -1.39 -10.93 1.57
C ILE A 71 -1.48 -9.93 2.73
N ASP A 72 -2.65 -9.87 3.36
CA ASP A 72 -2.89 -8.97 4.50
C ASP A 72 -2.92 -9.78 5.80
N PHE A 73 -1.92 -9.54 6.66
CA PHE A 73 -1.79 -10.20 7.95
C PHE A 73 -2.57 -9.48 9.06
N THR A 74 -3.29 -8.38 8.80
CA THR A 74 -4.02 -7.63 9.84
C THR A 74 -5.14 -8.42 10.52
N MET A 75 -5.53 -9.58 9.97
CA MET A 75 -6.48 -10.50 10.60
C MET A 75 -5.82 -11.52 11.53
N ILE A 76 -4.51 -11.72 11.41
CA ILE A 76 -3.76 -12.70 12.21
C ILE A 76 -3.26 -12.00 13.48
N GLY A 77 -3.64 -12.53 14.66
CA GLY A 77 -3.22 -12.00 15.97
C GLY A 77 -4.15 -10.95 16.60
N LYS A 78 -5.39 -10.82 16.12
CA LYS A 78 -6.44 -10.01 16.79
C LYS A 78 -7.11 -10.71 17.97
N GLU A 79 -6.81 -11.97 18.19
CA GLU A 79 -7.28 -12.70 19.37
C GLU A 79 -6.46 -12.28 20.60
N ASN A 80 -7.09 -12.26 21.77
CA ASN A 80 -6.37 -12.13 23.05
C ASN A 80 -5.46 -13.35 23.18
N ILE A 81 -4.23 -13.26 22.67
CA ILE A 81 -3.21 -14.27 22.88
C ILE A 81 -2.86 -14.19 24.37
N PRO A 82 -3.25 -15.17 25.20
CA PRO A 82 -2.86 -15.17 26.60
C PRO A 82 -1.32 -15.22 26.67
N LEU A 83 -0.76 -14.54 27.68
CA LEU A 83 0.69 -14.37 27.86
C LEU A 83 1.46 -15.69 27.81
N GLU A 84 0.82 -16.79 28.20
CA GLU A 84 1.37 -18.15 28.21
C GLU A 84 1.66 -18.75 26.82
N MET A 85 1.12 -18.19 25.73
CA MET A 85 1.44 -18.61 24.35
C MET A 85 2.61 -17.83 23.70
N TRP A 86 3.32 -16.99 24.46
CA TRP A 86 4.47 -16.23 23.96
C TRP A 86 5.79 -17.01 23.96
N TYR A 87 5.87 -18.12 24.70
CA TYR A 87 7.06 -18.96 24.87
C TYR A 87 6.75 -20.41 24.50
#